data_AF-A0A066Z288-F1
#
_entry.id   AF-A0A066Z288-F1
#
_cell.length_a   1.000
_cell.length_b   1.000
_cell.length_c   1.000
_cell.angle_alpha   90.00
_cell.angle_beta   90.00
_cell.angle_gamma   90.00
#
_symmetry.space_group_name_H-M   'P 1'
#
loop_
_entity.id
_entity.type
_entity.pdbx_description
1 polymer ?
#
loop_
_entity_poly.entity_id
_entity_poly.type
_entity_poly.pdbx_seq_one_letter_code
_entity_poly.pdbx_strand_id
1 'polypeptide(L)'
;MTISRPEPVARPAVDQPTLPSARGAEARPVLRRVAAPPAALELLRHAHRTLVHARGRQDPLERYATAHLAALRATAAVLAVRGRPSNPRRRHAIRPAWELLPEVAPELAEWAAYFAAGARRRAAAEAGITGAAGERDADDLIRNTALYLRIVERILALHP
;
A
#
# COMPACT_ATOMS: atom_id res chain seq x y z
N MET A 1 -81.74 0.35 -25.26
CA MET A 1 -82.01 0.07 -23.84
C MET A 1 -80.87 0.62 -23.00
N THR A 2 -81.19 1.36 -21.92
CA THR A 2 -80.34 1.62 -20.73
C THR A 2 -79.14 2.57 -20.95
N ILE A 3 -79.23 3.88 -20.64
CA ILE A 3 -79.18 4.55 -19.32
C ILE A 3 -77.78 4.52 -18.66
N SER A 4 -77.17 5.70 -18.46
CA SER A 4 -76.50 6.21 -17.23
C SER A 4 -75.43 7.26 -17.63
N ARG A 5 -75.55 8.57 -17.29
CA ARG A 5 -75.21 9.25 -16.01
C ARG A 5 -73.79 8.94 -15.49
N PRO A 6 -73.14 9.85 -14.72
CA PRO A 6 -72.85 11.28 -14.95
C PRO A 6 -71.34 11.61 -14.74
N GLU A 7 -70.91 12.82 -15.13
CA GLU A 7 -69.56 13.35 -14.87
C GLU A 7 -69.26 13.58 -13.37
N PRO A 8 -68.04 13.26 -12.90
CA PRO A 8 -67.51 13.77 -11.65
C PRO A 8 -66.68 15.05 -11.88
N VAL A 9 -67.17 16.16 -11.30
CA VAL A 9 -66.45 17.43 -11.09
C VAL A 9 -65.09 17.18 -10.43
N ALA A 10 -64.02 17.53 -11.13
CA ALA A 10 -62.67 17.60 -10.56
C ALA A 10 -62.55 18.86 -9.68
N ARG A 11 -62.21 18.64 -8.40
CA ARG A 11 -61.87 19.69 -7.43
C ARG A 11 -60.49 20.28 -7.76
N PRO A 12 -60.26 21.59 -7.56
CA PRO A 12 -58.94 22.19 -7.77
C PRO A 12 -57.97 21.71 -6.68
N ALA A 13 -56.78 21.31 -7.12
CA ALA A 13 -55.68 20.89 -6.27
C ALA A 13 -55.16 22.06 -5.42
N VAL A 14 -54.98 21.78 -4.14
CA VAL A 14 -54.43 22.68 -3.13
C VAL A 14 -52.95 22.91 -3.44
N ASP A 15 -52.59 24.18 -3.63
CA ASP A 15 -51.22 24.66 -3.81
C ASP A 15 -50.48 24.51 -2.47
N GLN A 16 -49.53 23.57 -2.40
CA GLN A 16 -48.66 23.41 -1.22
C GLN A 16 -47.29 24.05 -1.50
N PRO A 17 -46.76 24.87 -0.58
CA PRO A 17 -45.48 25.53 -0.75
C PRO A 17 -44.32 24.54 -0.61
N THR A 18 -43.55 24.37 -1.70
CA THR A 18 -42.31 23.59 -1.72
C THR A 18 -41.23 24.31 -0.90
N LEU A 19 -40.96 23.84 0.30
CA LEU A 19 -39.78 24.25 1.08
C LEU A 19 -38.50 23.78 0.36
N PRO A 20 -37.40 24.55 0.44
CA PRO A 20 -36.17 24.27 -0.30
C PRO A 20 -35.54 22.94 0.14
N SER A 21 -35.31 22.08 -0.84
CA SER A 21 -34.63 20.80 -0.70
C SER A 21 -33.26 20.99 -0.04
N ALA A 22 -33.08 20.17 1.00
CA ALA A 22 -31.88 19.87 1.76
C ALA A 22 -30.58 20.47 1.21
N ARG A 23 -30.05 21.41 2.00
CA ARG A 23 -28.62 21.57 2.31
C ARG A 23 -27.78 20.47 1.67
N GLY A 24 -27.00 20.86 0.66
CA GLY A 24 -25.74 20.20 0.38
C GLY A 24 -24.95 20.19 1.69
N ALA A 25 -25.06 19.08 2.42
CA ALA A 25 -24.09 18.72 3.40
C ALA A 25 -22.80 18.50 2.59
N GLU A 26 -22.05 19.59 2.41
CA GLU A 26 -20.62 19.52 2.32
C GLU A 26 -20.17 18.66 3.49
N ALA A 27 -20.07 17.36 3.23
CA ALA A 27 -19.30 16.46 4.03
C ALA A 27 -17.86 16.91 3.86
N ARG A 28 -17.48 17.94 4.61
CA ARG A 28 -16.08 18.27 4.90
C ARG A 28 -15.48 16.95 5.35
N PRO A 29 -14.52 16.37 4.62
CA PRO A 29 -13.83 15.20 5.13
C PRO A 29 -13.02 15.71 6.30
N VAL A 30 -13.60 15.56 7.50
CA VAL A 30 -12.86 15.60 8.74
C VAL A 30 -11.65 14.72 8.50
N LEU A 31 -10.47 15.31 8.68
CA LEU A 31 -9.19 14.63 8.74
C LEU A 31 -9.29 13.59 9.87
N ARG A 32 -9.95 12.47 9.59
CA ARG A 32 -9.74 11.24 10.31
C ARG A 32 -8.25 11.05 10.17
N ARG A 33 -7.54 11.09 11.30
CA ARG A 33 -6.39 10.21 11.50
C ARG A 33 -6.92 8.83 11.14
N VAL A 34 -6.84 8.46 9.86
CA VAL A 34 -7.22 7.14 9.41
C VAL A 34 -6.15 6.28 10.05
N ALA A 35 -6.52 5.58 11.14
CA ALA A 35 -5.70 4.52 11.69
C ALA A 35 -5.21 3.69 10.50
N ALA A 36 -3.90 3.47 10.41
CA ALA A 36 -3.35 2.86 9.21
C ALA A 36 -4.06 1.55 8.88
N PRO A 37 -4.18 1.22 7.58
CA PRO A 37 -4.77 -0.04 7.16
C PRO A 37 -4.12 -1.20 7.95
N PRO A 38 -4.90 -2.11 8.56
CA PRO A 38 -4.34 -3.22 9.34
C PRO A 38 -3.40 -4.09 8.52
N ALA A 39 -3.63 -4.18 7.20
CA ALA A 39 -2.74 -4.85 6.26
C ALA A 39 -1.33 -4.22 6.21
N ALA A 40 -1.19 -2.90 6.36
CA ALA A 40 0.10 -2.23 6.35
C ALA A 40 0.89 -2.52 7.64
N LEU A 41 0.23 -2.53 8.79
CA LEU A 41 0.83 -2.92 10.07
C LEU A 41 1.33 -4.37 10.03
N GLU A 42 0.51 -5.28 9.51
CA GLU A 42 0.90 -6.69 9.35
C GLU A 42 2.10 -6.88 8.41
N LEU A 43 2.16 -6.09 7.32
CA LEU A 43 3.31 -6.09 6.42
C LEU A 43 4.59 -5.61 7.12
N LEU A 44 4.53 -4.57 7.95
CA LEU A 44 5.67 -4.11 8.75
C LEU A 44 6.10 -5.14 9.80
N ARG A 45 5.14 -5.72 10.52
CA ARG A 45 5.40 -6.79 11.50
C ARG A 45 6.08 -7.99 10.83
N HIS A 46 5.64 -8.36 9.63
CA HIS A 46 6.24 -9.44 8.86
C HIS A 46 7.63 -9.06 8.32
N ALA A 47 7.83 -7.81 7.90
CA ALA A 47 9.13 -7.30 7.48
C ALA A 47 10.16 -7.40 8.62
N HIS A 48 9.79 -7.02 9.86
CA HIS A 48 10.66 -7.17 11.04
C HIS A 48 11.01 -8.61 11.33
N ARG A 49 10.02 -9.51 11.37
CA ARG A 49 10.28 -10.95 11.57
C ARG A 49 11.21 -11.49 10.49
N THR A 50 10.98 -11.10 9.24
CA THR A 50 11.84 -11.48 8.11
C THR A 50 13.27 -10.98 8.30
N LEU A 51 13.46 -9.74 8.76
CA LEU A 51 14.79 -9.20 9.03
C LEU A 51 15.50 -9.90 10.21
N VAL A 52 14.76 -10.27 11.26
CA VAL A 52 15.29 -11.10 12.35
C VAL A 52 15.73 -12.46 11.82
N HIS A 53 14.92 -13.10 10.98
CA HIS A 53 15.30 -14.36 10.33
C HIS A 53 16.55 -14.19 9.48
N ALA A 54 16.65 -13.12 8.68
CA ALA A 54 17.83 -12.82 7.87
C ALA A 54 19.11 -12.74 8.71
N ARG A 55 19.05 -12.15 9.91
CA ARG A 55 20.20 -12.08 10.84
C ARG A 55 20.60 -13.43 11.42
N GLY A 56 19.68 -14.37 11.53
CA GLY A 56 19.93 -15.69 12.11
C GLY A 56 20.39 -16.75 11.11
N ARG A 57 20.37 -16.47 9.80
CA ARG A 57 20.86 -17.41 8.79
C ARG A 57 22.39 -17.41 8.73
N GLN A 58 22.97 -18.55 8.37
CA GLN A 58 24.42 -18.70 8.25
C GLN A 58 24.91 -18.42 6.82
N ASP A 59 24.16 -18.85 5.80
CA ASP A 59 24.53 -18.66 4.40
C ASP A 59 24.34 -17.19 3.94
N PRO A 60 25.40 -16.50 3.47
CA PRO A 60 25.32 -15.15 2.90
C PRO A 60 24.26 -14.98 1.82
N LEU A 61 24.06 -15.98 0.96
CA LEU A 61 23.08 -15.90 -0.13
C LEU A 61 21.66 -15.82 0.42
N GLU A 62 21.34 -16.69 1.38
CA GLU A 62 20.04 -16.70 2.01
C GLU A 62 19.81 -15.47 2.89
N ARG A 63 20.85 -15.00 3.59
CA ARG A 63 20.82 -13.74 4.36
C ARG A 63 20.48 -12.56 3.44
N TYR A 64 21.16 -12.45 2.31
CA TYR A 64 20.93 -11.41 1.31
C TYR A 64 19.52 -11.47 0.73
N ALA A 65 19.07 -12.64 0.27
CA ALA A 65 17.73 -12.83 -0.27
C ALA A 65 16.64 -12.48 0.76
N THR A 66 16.80 -12.95 1.99
CA THR A 66 15.84 -12.74 3.08
C THR A 66 15.79 -11.26 3.49
N ALA A 67 16.94 -10.57 3.57
CA ALA A 67 16.98 -9.14 3.88
C ALA A 67 16.33 -8.29 2.78
N HIS A 68 16.48 -8.66 1.50
CA HIS A 68 15.81 -7.97 0.40
C HIS A 68 14.28 -8.16 0.46
N LEU A 69 13.83 -9.36 0.82
CA LEU A 69 12.41 -9.67 0.98
C LEU A 69 11.76 -8.88 2.12
N ALA A 70 12.49 -8.65 3.22
CA ALA A 70 12.03 -7.75 4.29
C ALA A 70 11.81 -6.31 3.77
N ALA A 71 12.74 -5.79 2.96
CA ALA A 71 12.60 -4.47 2.35
C ALA A 71 11.38 -4.38 1.41
N LEU A 72 11.13 -5.41 0.59
CA LEU A 72 9.95 -5.46 -0.28
C LEU A 72 8.63 -5.41 0.49
N ARG A 73 8.57 -6.06 1.66
CA ARG A 73 7.38 -6.03 2.53
C ARG A 73 7.15 -4.66 3.14
N ALA A 74 8.20 -3.96 3.55
CA ALA A 74 8.12 -2.58 4.00
C ALA A 74 7.62 -1.65 2.88
N THR A 75 8.13 -1.79 1.67
CA THR A 75 7.65 -1.06 0.48
C THR A 75 6.19 -1.35 0.17
N ALA A 76 5.75 -2.61 0.29
CA ALA A 76 4.35 -2.96 0.15
C ALA A 76 3.47 -2.28 1.21
N ALA A 77 3.96 -2.10 2.44
CA ALA A 77 3.23 -1.34 3.47
C ALA A 77 3.09 0.14 3.08
N VAL A 78 4.14 0.77 2.57
CA VAL A 78 4.08 2.15 2.05
C VAL A 78 3.04 2.26 0.93
N LEU A 79 3.08 1.34 -0.04
CA LEU A 79 2.11 1.29 -1.13
C LEU A 79 0.68 1.02 -0.65
N ALA A 80 0.49 0.23 0.41
CA ALA A 80 -0.83 -0.01 0.99
C ALA A 80 -1.40 1.22 1.73
N VAL A 81 -0.55 2.06 2.33
CA VAL A 81 -0.96 3.30 3.01
C VAL A 81 -1.17 4.44 2.01
N ARG A 82 -0.28 4.58 1.03
CA ARG A 82 -0.20 5.76 0.15
C ARG A 82 -0.66 5.53 -1.27
N GLY A 83 -0.63 4.29 -1.75
CA GLY A 83 -1.07 3.95 -3.09
C GLY A 83 -2.55 4.23 -3.24
N ARG A 84 -2.94 4.97 -4.29
CA ARG A 84 -4.35 5.07 -4.64
C ARG A 84 -4.88 3.66 -4.98
N PRO A 85 -6.12 3.32 -4.62
CA PRO A 85 -6.75 2.08 -5.05
C PRO A 85 -7.01 2.11 -6.57
N SER A 86 -5.96 1.95 -7.39
CA SER A 86 -6.15 1.67 -8.81
C SER A 86 -6.59 0.21 -8.89
N ASN A 87 -7.86 0.02 -9.25
CA ASN A 87 -8.54 -1.20 -9.66
C ASN A 87 -7.73 -2.52 -9.51
N PRO A 88 -8.18 -3.51 -8.72
CA PRO A 88 -7.48 -4.79 -8.52
C PRO A 88 -7.12 -5.54 -9.82
N ARG A 89 -7.72 -5.18 -10.97
CA ARG A 89 -7.42 -5.70 -12.31
C ARG A 89 -6.17 -5.08 -12.98
N ARG A 90 -5.58 -3.99 -12.46
CA ARG A 90 -4.32 -3.40 -12.99
C ARG A 90 -3.05 -4.01 -12.40
N ARG A 91 -3.15 -5.10 -11.63
CA ARG A 91 -1.99 -5.89 -11.16
C ARG A 91 -1.21 -6.59 -12.29
N HIS A 92 -1.68 -6.50 -13.54
CA HIS A 92 -1.12 -7.26 -14.67
C HIS A 92 0.03 -6.57 -15.43
N ALA A 93 0.31 -5.29 -15.17
CA ALA A 93 1.62 -4.74 -15.51
C ALA A 93 2.44 -4.75 -14.22
N ILE A 94 3.21 -5.83 -13.99
CA ILE A 94 4.08 -5.98 -12.82
C ILE A 94 5.23 -4.97 -12.96
N ARG A 95 4.93 -3.69 -12.73
CA ARG A 95 5.97 -2.73 -12.44
C ARG A 95 6.55 -3.15 -11.08
N PRO A 96 7.85 -3.45 -11.00
CA PRO A 96 8.46 -3.86 -9.74
C PRO A 96 8.20 -2.79 -8.69
N ALA A 97 7.94 -3.19 -7.45
CA ALA A 97 7.55 -2.28 -6.37
C ALA A 97 8.53 -1.08 -6.21
N TRP A 98 9.79 -1.28 -6.59
CA TRP A 98 10.84 -0.26 -6.61
C TRP A 98 10.62 0.84 -7.67
N GLU A 99 9.98 0.54 -8.80
CA GLU A 99 9.63 1.56 -9.80
C GLU A 99 8.41 2.40 -9.39
N LEU A 100 7.51 1.84 -8.59
CA LEU A 100 6.31 2.53 -8.12
C LEU A 100 6.58 3.41 -6.89
N LEU A 101 7.60 3.05 -6.09
CA LEU A 101 7.87 3.72 -4.83
C LEU A 101 8.15 5.23 -4.98
N PRO A 102 8.98 5.71 -5.94
CA PRO A 102 9.22 7.14 -6.12
C PRO A 102 7.97 7.96 -6.48
N GLU A 103 6.95 7.33 -7.09
CA GLU A 103 5.71 8.00 -7.46
C GLU A 103 4.80 8.29 -6.25
N VAL A 104 4.83 7.42 -5.23
CA VAL A 104 3.97 7.53 -4.03
C VAL A 104 4.72 8.03 -2.79
N ALA A 105 6.04 7.91 -2.79
CA ALA A 105 6.94 8.27 -1.71
C ALA A 105 8.28 8.72 -2.30
N PRO A 106 8.35 9.93 -2.90
CA PRO A 106 9.57 10.44 -3.52
C PRO A 106 10.74 10.56 -2.52
N GLU A 107 10.46 10.71 -1.23
CA GLU A 107 11.48 10.70 -0.18
C GLU A 107 12.18 9.34 0.00
N LEU A 108 11.63 8.28 -0.59
CA LEU A 108 12.20 6.93 -0.62
C LEU A 108 12.84 6.60 -1.98
N ALA A 109 12.98 7.56 -2.89
CA ALA A 109 13.50 7.32 -4.24
C ALA A 109 14.94 6.78 -4.24
N GLU A 110 15.80 7.30 -3.36
CA GLU A 110 17.18 6.81 -3.21
C GLU A 110 17.21 5.35 -2.74
N TRP A 111 16.36 5.02 -1.77
CA TRP A 111 16.20 3.64 -1.31
C TRP A 111 15.67 2.73 -2.42
N ALA A 112 14.70 3.20 -3.21
CA ALA A 112 14.19 2.47 -4.36
C ALA A 112 15.30 2.14 -5.37
N ALA A 113 16.16 3.12 -5.69
CA ALA A 113 17.30 2.93 -6.58
C ALA A 113 18.31 1.94 -6.00
N TYR A 114 18.65 2.06 -4.71
CA TYR A 114 19.55 1.14 -4.01
C TYR A 114 19.07 -0.31 -4.08
N PHE A 115 17.80 -0.57 -3.74
CA PHE A 115 17.25 -1.93 -3.78
C PHE A 115 17.07 -2.44 -5.22
N ALA A 116 16.66 -1.59 -6.17
CA ALA A 116 16.57 -1.99 -7.57
C ALA A 116 17.92 -2.45 -8.14
N ALA A 117 19.02 -1.75 -7.82
CA ALA A 117 20.37 -2.14 -8.21
C ALA A 117 20.76 -3.52 -7.62
N GLY A 118 20.31 -3.82 -6.40
CA GLY A 118 20.55 -5.10 -5.73
C GLY A 118 19.64 -6.27 -6.16
N ALA A 119 18.63 -6.04 -7.00
CA ALA A 119 17.59 -7.02 -7.32
C ALA A 119 18.10 -8.21 -8.15
N ARG A 120 19.00 -7.97 -9.12
CA ARG A 120 19.62 -9.07 -9.89
C ARG A 120 20.47 -9.97 -9.00
N ARG A 121 21.22 -9.36 -8.08
CA ARG A 121 22.01 -10.08 -7.08
C ARG A 121 21.12 -10.95 -6.20
N ARG A 122 19.96 -10.43 -5.79
CA ARG A 122 18.97 -11.19 -5.03
C ARG A 122 18.45 -12.38 -5.81
N ALA A 123 18.07 -12.21 -7.08
CA ALA A 123 17.61 -13.31 -7.91
C ALA A 123 18.69 -14.41 -8.07
N ALA A 124 19.95 -14.03 -8.23
CA ALA A 124 21.07 -14.97 -8.28
C ALA A 124 21.30 -15.69 -6.93
N ALA A 125 21.18 -14.98 -5.81
CA ALA A 125 21.29 -15.55 -4.47
C ALA A 125 20.15 -16.53 -4.17
N GLU A 126 18.91 -16.21 -4.58
CA GLU A 126 17.75 -17.11 -4.46
C GLU A 126 17.90 -18.37 -5.31
N ALA A 127 18.59 -18.27 -6.45
CA ALA A 127 18.95 -19.41 -7.29
C ALA A 127 20.15 -20.21 -6.76
N GLY A 128 20.75 -19.82 -5.63
CA GLY A 128 21.91 -20.50 -5.04
C GLY A 128 23.20 -20.35 -5.87
N ILE A 129 23.31 -19.30 -6.69
CA ILE A 129 24.50 -19.07 -7.51
C ILE A 129 25.66 -18.68 -6.61
N THR A 130 26.70 -19.50 -6.59
CA THR A 130 27.93 -19.26 -5.83
C THR A 130 28.55 -17.91 -6.21
N GLY A 131 28.91 -17.11 -5.19
CA GLY A 131 29.51 -15.80 -5.39
C GLY A 131 28.53 -14.68 -5.76
N ALA A 132 27.21 -14.95 -5.79
CA ALA A 132 26.23 -13.89 -6.02
C ALA A 132 26.27 -12.81 -4.93
N ALA A 133 26.41 -13.19 -3.66
CA ALA A 133 26.60 -12.28 -2.55
C ALA A 133 27.60 -12.86 -1.54
N GLY A 134 28.53 -12.03 -1.06
CA GLY A 134 29.42 -12.36 0.04
C GLY A 134 28.87 -11.95 1.41
N GLU A 135 29.60 -12.31 2.46
CA GLU A 135 29.33 -11.90 3.85
C GLU A 135 29.06 -10.40 3.97
N ARG A 136 29.95 -9.59 3.38
CA ARG A 136 29.86 -8.13 3.43
C ARG A 136 28.60 -7.60 2.73
N ASP A 137 28.25 -8.16 1.56
CA ASP A 137 27.05 -7.75 0.83
C ASP A 137 25.78 -8.04 1.65
N ALA A 138 25.74 -9.22 2.29
CA ALA A 138 24.62 -9.62 3.14
C ALA A 138 24.52 -8.73 4.39
N ASP A 139 25.63 -8.43 5.04
CA ASP A 139 25.73 -7.53 6.18
C ASP A 139 25.30 -6.10 5.85
N ASP A 140 25.80 -5.56 4.75
CA ASP A 140 25.43 -4.22 4.25
C ASP A 140 23.94 -4.17 3.95
N LEU A 141 23.40 -5.18 3.27
CA LEU A 141 21.98 -5.24 2.97
C LEU A 141 21.13 -5.34 4.24
N ILE A 142 21.52 -6.16 5.24
CA ILE A 142 20.81 -6.24 6.52
C ILE A 142 20.80 -4.88 7.24
N ARG A 143 21.95 -4.19 7.29
CA ARG A 143 22.06 -2.85 7.90
C ARG A 143 21.16 -1.84 7.17
N ASN A 144 21.21 -1.84 5.85
CA ASN A 144 20.45 -0.92 5.01
C ASN A 144 18.95 -1.20 5.05
N THR A 145 18.52 -2.47 5.05
CA THR A 145 17.11 -2.82 5.26
C THR A 145 16.62 -2.40 6.64
N ALA A 146 17.44 -2.52 7.69
CA ALA A 146 17.09 -2.04 9.03
C ALA A 146 16.93 -0.51 9.09
N LEU A 147 17.81 0.23 8.40
CA LEU A 147 17.70 1.68 8.26
C LEU A 147 16.45 2.07 7.50
N TYR A 148 16.20 1.43 6.36
CA TYR A 148 15.02 1.66 5.54
C TYR A 148 13.72 1.41 6.31
N LEU A 149 13.63 0.32 7.07
CA LEU A 149 12.45 0.03 7.91
C LEU A 149 12.15 1.16 8.90
N ARG A 150 13.17 1.65 9.62
CA ARG A 150 13.00 2.78 10.56
C ARG A 150 12.51 4.05 9.86
N ILE A 151 13.00 4.31 8.66
CA ILE A 151 12.57 5.47 7.85
C ILE A 151 11.10 5.29 7.43
N VAL A 152 10.72 4.10 6.94
CA VAL A 152 9.34 3.78 6.57
C VAL A 152 8.39 3.95 7.76
N GLU A 153 8.73 3.38 8.92
CA GLU A 153 7.93 3.49 10.15
C GLU A 153 7.71 4.95 10.56
N ARG A 154 8.78 5.75 10.57
CA ARG A 154 8.71 7.19 10.86
C ARG A 154 7.81 7.94 9.88
N ILE A 155 7.95 7.64 8.59
CA ILE A 155 7.20 8.28 7.52
C ILE A 155 5.72 7.93 7.57
N LEU A 156 5.39 6.68 7.91
CA LEU A 156 4.00 6.23 8.04
C LEU A 156 3.40 6.58 9.41
N ALA A 157 4.22 7.06 10.37
CA ALA A 157 3.88 7.21 11.77
C ALA A 157 3.31 5.91 12.38
N LEU A 158 3.86 4.77 11.94
CA LEU A 158 3.47 3.44 12.38
C LEU A 158 4.59 2.78 13.15
N HIS A 159 4.22 2.25 14.31
CA HIS A 159 5.03 1.29 15.03
C HIS A 159 4.25 -0.03 15.07
N PRO A 160 4.83 -1.13 14.54
CA PRO A 160 4.23 -2.46 14.62
C PRO A 160 4.34 -3.07 16.02
#